data_AF-A0A6I2I390-F1
#
_entry.id   AF-A0A6I2I390-F1
#
_cell.length_a   1.000
_cell.length_b   1.000
_cell.length_c   1.000
_cell.angle_alpha   90.00
_cell.angle_beta   90.00
_cell.angle_gamma   90.00
#
_symmetry.space_group_name_H-M   'P 1'
#
loop_
_entity.id
_entity.type
_entity.pdbx_description
1 polymer ?
#
loop_
_entity_poly.entity_id
_entity_poly.type
_entity_poly.pdbx_seq_one_letter_code
_entity_poly.pdbx_strand_id
1 'polypeptide(L)'
;MKVNKLFACVGVLLLAGCTTSAQRMAECEAQGISKETCYLAEVQHKEAINQAAYNAAYANARDAVKQHGQSAKKSKAWEGMTLVVNANGLTVEGKPAAVVEKTAKATVYQQGLFNYIVYSNGKIGVTDLNNVFKGYAK
;
A
#
# COMPACT_ATOMS: atom_id res chain seq x y z
N MET A 1 -31.26 -23.87 40.79
CA MET A 1 -30.08 -23.00 40.77
C MET A 1 -28.86 -23.87 40.45
N LYS A 2 -28.26 -23.74 39.27
CA LYS A 2 -27.03 -24.44 38.87
C LYS A 2 -25.99 -23.38 38.54
N VAL A 3 -25.13 -23.07 39.50
CA VAL A 3 -24.00 -22.15 39.32
C VAL A 3 -22.86 -22.96 38.71
N ASN A 4 -22.58 -22.73 37.43
CA ASN A 4 -21.51 -23.42 36.70
C ASN A 4 -20.15 -22.88 37.16
N LYS A 5 -19.50 -23.59 38.08
CA LYS A 5 -18.13 -23.31 38.54
C LYS A 5 -17.11 -23.74 37.48
N LEU A 6 -16.97 -22.99 36.38
CA LEU A 6 -15.81 -23.15 35.49
C LEU A 6 -15.62 -21.97 34.52
N PHE A 7 -15.63 -20.73 35.00
CA PHE A 7 -15.18 -19.57 34.20
C PHE A 7 -14.45 -18.55 35.07
N ALA A 8 -13.47 -19.04 35.83
CA ALA A 8 -12.52 -18.18 36.53
C ALA A 8 -11.11 -18.65 36.17
N CYS A 9 -10.30 -17.69 35.72
CA CYS A 9 -8.85 -17.75 35.63
C CYS A 9 -8.23 -18.59 34.51
N VAL A 10 -8.07 -18.03 33.30
CA VAL A 10 -6.77 -17.98 32.59
C VAL A 10 -6.76 -16.74 31.67
N GLY A 11 -6.74 -15.56 32.28
CA GLY A 11 -6.59 -14.27 31.59
C GLY A 11 -5.15 -13.76 31.58
N VAL A 12 -4.15 -14.64 31.64
CA VAL A 12 -2.73 -14.28 31.69
C VAL A 12 -1.99 -15.38 30.98
N LEU A 13 -1.63 -15.25 29.70
CA LEU A 13 -0.54 -16.07 29.09
C LEU A 13 -0.10 -15.61 27.67
N LEU A 14 -0.39 -14.38 27.21
CA LEU A 14 0.08 -13.89 25.90
C LEU A 14 0.76 -12.50 25.95
N LEU A 15 1.55 -12.23 26.98
CA LEU A 15 2.58 -11.17 26.97
C LEU A 15 4.00 -11.74 27.08
N ALA A 16 4.23 -12.97 26.62
CA ALA A 16 5.59 -13.44 26.38
C ALA A 16 6.16 -12.69 25.15
N GLY A 17 6.73 -11.50 25.37
CA GLY A 17 7.38 -10.76 24.30
C GLY A 17 7.87 -9.34 24.62
N CYS A 18 7.29 -8.64 25.59
CA CYS A 18 7.76 -7.28 25.95
C CYS A 18 8.84 -7.34 27.04
N THR A 19 9.92 -8.09 26.82
CA THR A 19 11.12 -7.91 27.66
C THR A 19 11.72 -6.56 27.31
N THR A 20 11.71 -5.62 28.24
CA THR A 20 12.36 -4.32 28.04
C THR A 20 13.88 -4.50 28.04
N SER A 21 14.63 -3.63 27.36
CA SER A 21 16.10 -3.72 27.30
C SER A 21 16.75 -3.71 28.70
N ALA A 22 16.10 -3.04 29.66
CA ALA A 22 16.55 -3.02 31.05
C ALA A 22 16.46 -4.40 31.74
N GLN A 23 15.38 -5.17 31.48
CA GLN A 23 15.22 -6.51 32.06
C GLN A 23 16.25 -7.49 31.50
N ARG A 24 16.56 -7.41 30.19
CA ARG A 24 17.57 -8.26 29.55
C ARG A 24 18.98 -7.98 30.04
N MET A 25 19.31 -6.71 30.29
CA MET A 25 20.59 -6.35 30.90
C MET A 25 20.69 -6.87 32.34
N ALA A 26 19.62 -6.76 33.14
CA ALA A 26 19.61 -7.24 34.52
C ALA A 26 19.73 -8.78 34.61
N GLU A 27 19.05 -9.54 33.74
CA GLU A 27 19.21 -11.00 33.68
C GLU A 27 20.62 -11.41 33.23
N CYS A 28 21.21 -10.69 32.28
CA CYS A 28 22.56 -10.96 31.81
C CYS A 28 23.62 -10.68 32.90
N GLU A 29 23.47 -9.60 33.66
CA GLU A 29 24.32 -9.33 34.83
C GLU A 29 24.10 -10.38 35.94
N ALA A 30 22.85 -10.84 36.16
CA ALA A 30 22.53 -11.87 37.15
C ALA A 30 23.14 -13.24 36.80
N GLN A 31 23.45 -13.50 35.52
CA GLN A 31 24.18 -14.69 35.07
C GLN A 31 25.70 -14.60 35.29
N GLY A 32 26.19 -13.50 35.88
CA GLY A 32 27.61 -13.28 36.14
C GLY A 32 28.42 -12.87 34.90
N ILE A 33 27.74 -12.43 33.84
CA ILE A 33 28.36 -11.92 32.62
C ILE A 33 28.75 -10.46 32.86
N SER A 34 29.90 -10.04 32.34
CA SER A 34 30.32 -8.64 32.49
C SER A 34 29.37 -7.69 31.75
N LYS A 35 29.21 -6.49 32.29
CA LYS A 35 28.32 -5.46 31.74
C LYS A 35 28.62 -5.14 30.27
N GLU A 36 29.90 -5.19 29.87
CA GLU A 36 30.30 -4.94 28.48
C GLU A 36 29.83 -6.04 27.52
N THR A 37 29.93 -7.32 27.91
CA THR A 37 29.41 -8.43 27.10
C THR A 37 27.89 -8.39 27.00
N CYS A 38 27.21 -8.02 28.09
CA CYS A 38 25.76 -7.83 28.08
C CYS A 38 25.33 -6.67 27.16
N TYR A 39 26.09 -5.56 27.16
CA TYR A 39 25.85 -4.45 26.25
C TYR A 39 26.04 -4.85 24.79
N LEU A 40 27.12 -5.59 24.49
CA LEU A 40 27.39 -6.08 23.13
C LEU A 40 26.28 -6.99 22.61
N ALA A 41 25.78 -7.91 23.45
CA ALA A 41 24.68 -8.81 23.11
C ALA A 41 23.38 -8.03 22.81
N GLU A 42 23.09 -6.97 23.58
CA GLU A 42 21.92 -6.12 23.35
C GLU A 42 22.04 -5.30 22.05
N VAL A 43 23.25 -4.82 21.72
CA VAL A 43 23.52 -4.14 20.44
C VAL A 43 23.29 -5.09 19.27
N GLN A 44 23.83 -6.31 19.33
CA GLN A 44 23.60 -7.34 18.30
C GLN A 44 22.13 -7.69 18.16
N HIS A 45 21.40 -7.78 19.28
CA HIS A 45 19.97 -8.03 19.27
C HIS A 45 19.19 -6.91 18.57
N LYS A 46 19.52 -5.64 18.86
CA LYS A 46 18.93 -4.48 18.17
C LYS A 46 19.24 -4.48 16.68
N GLU A 47 20.48 -4.81 16.32
CA GLU A 47 20.88 -4.90 14.92
C GLU A 47 20.11 -6.00 14.18
N ALA A 48 19.96 -7.18 14.78
CA ALA A 48 19.17 -8.28 14.22
C ALA A 48 17.69 -7.89 14.00
N ILE A 49 17.08 -7.18 14.97
CA ILE A 49 15.71 -6.66 14.83
C ILE A 49 15.63 -5.67 13.67
N ASN A 50 16.57 -4.73 13.59
CA ASN A 50 16.59 -3.73 12.52
C ASN A 50 16.75 -4.39 11.14
N GLN A 51 17.67 -5.34 11.00
CA GLN A 51 17.87 -6.09 9.76
C GLN A 51 16.61 -6.89 9.36
N ALA A 52 15.94 -7.54 10.32
CA ALA A 52 14.67 -8.23 10.06
C ALA A 52 13.55 -7.26 9.63
N ALA A 53 13.48 -6.08 10.26
CA ALA A 53 12.52 -5.04 9.90
C ALA A 53 12.76 -4.51 8.48
N TYR A 54 14.02 -4.23 8.11
CA TYR A 54 14.37 -3.83 6.75
C TYR A 54 13.99 -4.92 5.74
N ASN A 55 14.34 -6.18 5.99
CA ASN A 55 14.00 -7.29 5.09
C ASN A 55 12.48 -7.47 4.90
N ALA A 56 11.70 -7.34 5.97
CA ALA A 56 10.24 -7.37 5.89
C ALA A 56 9.69 -6.17 5.09
N ALA A 57 10.23 -4.97 5.32
CA ALA A 57 9.85 -3.78 4.56
C ALA A 57 10.16 -3.94 3.06
N TYR A 58 11.34 -4.48 2.71
CA TYR A 58 11.71 -4.76 1.33
C TYR A 58 10.85 -5.85 0.70
N ALA A 59 10.52 -6.93 1.42
CA ALA A 59 9.63 -7.98 0.93
C ALA A 59 8.22 -7.42 0.63
N ASN A 60 7.65 -6.66 1.57
CA ASN A 60 6.35 -6.00 1.39
C ASN A 60 6.38 -4.99 0.24
N ALA A 61 7.46 -4.22 0.09
CA ALA A 61 7.65 -3.32 -1.04
C ALA A 61 7.74 -4.09 -2.36
N ARG A 62 8.43 -5.24 -2.40
CA ARG A 62 8.50 -6.08 -3.61
C ARG A 62 7.16 -6.71 -3.96
N ASP A 63 6.38 -7.15 -2.98
CA ASP A 63 5.06 -7.72 -3.26
C ASP A 63 4.02 -6.65 -3.63
N ALA A 64 4.13 -5.43 -3.08
CA ALA A 64 3.39 -4.28 -3.57
C ALA A 64 3.78 -3.94 -5.02
N VAL A 65 5.08 -3.97 -5.35
CA VAL A 65 5.54 -3.78 -6.74
C VAL A 65 5.11 -4.93 -7.66
N LYS A 66 5.01 -6.19 -7.20
CA LYS A 66 4.44 -7.26 -8.03
C LYS A 66 2.94 -7.06 -8.28
N GLN A 67 2.18 -6.59 -7.29
CA GLN A 67 0.77 -6.20 -7.48
C GLN A 67 0.62 -5.01 -8.44
N HIS A 68 1.59 -4.09 -8.48
CA HIS A 68 1.56 -2.93 -9.38
C HIS A 68 2.34 -3.11 -10.70
N GLY A 69 3.17 -4.14 -10.82
CA GLY A 69 4.10 -4.37 -11.93
C GLY A 69 3.50 -5.14 -13.11
N GLN A 70 2.27 -5.65 -12.98
CA GLN A 70 1.53 -6.26 -14.08
C GLN A 70 0.51 -5.32 -14.74
N SER A 71 0.37 -4.07 -14.27
CA SER A 71 -0.38 -3.07 -15.02
C SER A 71 0.57 -2.28 -15.93
N ALA A 72 1.02 -2.92 -17.00
CA ALA A 72 1.35 -2.17 -18.20
C ALA A 72 0.07 -1.44 -18.61
N LYS A 73 -0.06 -0.18 -18.19
CA LYS A 73 -1.25 0.63 -18.44
C LYS A 73 -1.36 0.75 -19.95
N LYS A 74 -2.37 0.14 -20.56
CA LYS A 74 -2.61 0.25 -22.00
C LYS A 74 -2.83 1.74 -22.31
N SER A 75 -1.77 2.40 -22.78
CA SER A 75 -1.84 3.77 -23.25
C SER A 75 -2.65 3.77 -24.53
N LYS A 76 -3.66 4.64 -24.60
CA LYS A 76 -4.45 4.83 -25.81
C LYS A 76 -4.07 6.15 -26.46
N ALA A 77 -4.08 6.23 -27.77
CA ALA A 77 -3.84 7.43 -28.52
C ALA A 77 -5.16 8.03 -29.01
N TRP A 78 -5.27 9.36 -28.95
CA TRP A 78 -6.34 10.12 -29.59
C TRP A 78 -5.76 11.41 -30.18
N GLU A 79 -5.87 11.59 -31.50
CA GLU A 79 -5.36 12.79 -32.20
C GLU A 79 -3.90 13.14 -31.82
N GLY A 80 -3.04 12.12 -31.72
CA GLY A 80 -1.63 12.26 -31.32
C GLY A 80 -1.37 12.36 -29.81
N MET A 81 -2.40 12.56 -28.99
CA MET A 81 -2.27 12.63 -27.52
C MET A 81 -2.26 11.24 -26.88
N THR A 82 -1.37 11.05 -25.91
CA THR A 82 -1.27 9.79 -25.15
C THR A 82 -2.16 9.82 -23.90
N LEU A 83 -3.10 8.90 -23.80
CA LEU A 83 -4.05 8.72 -22.71
C LEU A 83 -3.61 7.54 -21.83
N VAL A 84 -3.33 7.80 -20.55
CA VAL A 84 -2.95 6.77 -19.58
C VAL A 84 -3.91 6.79 -18.40
N VAL A 85 -4.57 5.67 -18.14
CA VAL A 85 -5.51 5.52 -17.01
C VAL A 85 -4.72 5.10 -15.77
N ASN A 86 -4.32 6.07 -14.95
CA ASN A 86 -3.57 5.85 -13.72
C ASN A 86 -4.46 5.48 -12.52
N ALA A 87 -3.84 5.07 -11.40
CA ALA A 87 -4.60 4.78 -10.17
C ALA A 87 -5.31 6.03 -9.63
N ASN A 88 -4.77 7.21 -9.97
CA ASN A 88 -5.26 8.51 -9.55
C ASN A 88 -6.24 9.16 -10.56
N GLY A 89 -6.53 8.51 -11.70
CA GLY A 89 -7.39 9.06 -12.75
C GLY A 89 -6.76 8.99 -14.15
N LEU A 90 -7.33 9.71 -15.12
CA LEU A 90 -6.81 9.78 -16.49
C LEU A 90 -5.74 10.88 -16.60
N THR A 91 -4.62 10.58 -17.25
CA THR A 91 -3.64 11.58 -17.68
C THR A 91 -3.61 11.65 -19.21
N VAL A 92 -3.72 12.85 -19.79
CA VAL A 92 -3.48 13.08 -21.22
C VAL A 92 -2.15 13.81 -21.36
N GLU A 93 -1.21 13.20 -22.08
CA GLU A 93 0.17 13.69 -22.27
C GLU A 93 0.92 13.97 -20.96
N GLY A 94 0.69 13.13 -19.95
CA GLY A 94 1.31 13.27 -18.63
C GLY A 94 0.71 14.36 -17.73
N LYS A 95 -0.28 15.12 -18.23
CA LYS A 95 -1.05 16.08 -17.40
C LYS A 95 -2.32 15.41 -16.88
N PRO A 96 -2.67 15.58 -15.59
CA PRO A 96 -3.89 15.01 -15.02
C PRO A 96 -5.12 15.70 -15.60
N ALA A 97 -6.09 14.90 -16.06
CA ALA A 97 -7.39 15.39 -16.48
C ALA A 97 -8.30 15.56 -15.25
N ALA A 98 -9.13 16.60 -15.26
CA ALA A 98 -10.06 16.85 -14.15
C ALA A 98 -11.24 15.88 -14.21
N VAL A 99 -11.60 15.27 -13.08
CA VAL A 99 -12.81 14.44 -12.99
C VAL A 99 -14.02 15.36 -13.01
N VAL A 100 -14.88 15.22 -14.03
CA VAL A 100 -16.12 15.99 -14.14
C VAL A 100 -17.30 15.19 -13.60
N GLU A 101 -17.34 13.88 -13.86
CA GLU A 101 -18.40 13.02 -13.37
C GLU A 101 -17.91 11.60 -13.10
N LYS A 102 -18.35 11.02 -11.99
CA LYS A 102 -18.05 9.62 -11.63
C LYS A 102 -19.36 8.85 -11.46
N THR A 103 -19.60 7.92 -12.37
CA THR A 103 -20.73 6.98 -12.29
C THR A 103 -20.20 5.57 -12.06
N ALA A 104 -21.08 4.65 -11.65
CA ALA A 104 -20.72 3.25 -11.42
C ALA A 104 -20.17 2.54 -12.67
N LYS A 105 -20.47 3.05 -13.88
CA LYS A 105 -20.09 2.41 -15.16
C LYS A 105 -19.06 3.21 -15.98
N ALA A 106 -18.90 4.49 -15.72
CA ALA A 106 -17.94 5.35 -16.42
C ALA A 106 -17.49 6.54 -15.57
N THR A 107 -16.24 6.97 -15.76
CA THR A 107 -15.73 8.24 -15.22
C THR A 107 -15.41 9.18 -16.38
N VAL A 108 -15.99 10.36 -16.35
CA VAL A 108 -15.77 11.41 -17.35
C VAL A 108 -14.68 12.35 -16.84
N TYR A 109 -13.63 12.47 -17.64
CA TYR A 109 -12.50 13.36 -17.38
C TYR A 109 -12.49 14.47 -18.42
N GLN A 110 -12.27 15.71 -18.03
CA GLN A 110 -12.13 16.82 -18.96
C GLN A 110 -10.68 17.28 -19.00
N GLN A 111 -10.17 17.46 -20.21
CA GLN A 111 -8.87 18.09 -20.43
C GLN A 111 -8.86 18.85 -21.75
N GLY A 112 -8.56 20.15 -21.67
CA GLY A 112 -8.55 21.03 -22.83
C GLY A 112 -9.92 21.13 -23.49
N LEU A 113 -9.97 20.88 -24.80
CA LEU A 113 -11.18 20.98 -25.63
C LEU A 113 -11.99 19.67 -25.71
N PHE A 114 -11.60 18.66 -24.94
CA PHE A 114 -12.20 17.33 -25.00
C PHE A 114 -12.62 16.82 -23.62
N ASN A 115 -13.64 15.98 -23.67
CA ASN A 115 -14.15 15.18 -22.58
C ASN A 115 -13.87 13.71 -22.90
N TYR A 116 -13.25 13.01 -21.95
CA TYR A 116 -12.81 11.63 -22.06
C TYR A 116 -13.62 10.74 -21.11
N ILE A 117 -14.47 9.90 -21.68
CA ILE A 117 -15.34 8.98 -20.96
C ILE A 117 -14.60 7.64 -20.83
N VAL A 118 -14.05 7.36 -19.65
CA VAL A 118 -13.39 6.09 -19.35
C VAL A 118 -14.44 5.13 -18.83
N TYR A 119 -14.80 4.14 -19.66
CA TYR A 119 -15.73 3.08 -19.30
C TYR A 119 -15.04 1.98 -18.49
N SER A 120 -15.81 1.27 -17.66
CA SER A 120 -15.31 0.10 -16.90
C SER A 120 -14.74 -1.03 -17.77
N ASN A 121 -15.15 -1.10 -19.05
CA ASN A 121 -14.63 -2.04 -20.04
C ASN A 121 -13.27 -1.63 -20.65
N GLY A 122 -12.67 -0.52 -20.21
CA GLY A 122 -11.39 -0.02 -20.69
C GLY A 122 -11.46 0.72 -22.04
N LYS A 123 -12.64 0.93 -22.64
CA LYS A 123 -12.82 1.84 -23.78
C LYS A 123 -12.79 3.29 -23.27
N ILE A 124 -12.22 4.18 -24.06
CA ILE A 124 -12.22 5.62 -23.79
C ILE A 124 -12.97 6.28 -24.94
N GLY A 125 -14.15 6.81 -24.67
CA GLY A 125 -14.90 7.63 -25.62
C GLY A 125 -14.45 9.09 -25.51
N VAL A 126 -14.37 9.79 -26.64
CA VAL A 126 -14.00 11.20 -26.68
C VAL A 126 -15.17 12.02 -27.21
N THR A 127 -15.60 13.01 -26.44
CA THR A 127 -16.59 14.01 -26.82
C THR A 127 -15.92 15.39 -26.82
N ASP A 128 -16.47 16.33 -27.59
CA ASP A 128 -16.07 17.74 -27.47
C ASP A 128 -16.75 18.42 -26.26
N LEU A 129 -16.41 19.70 -26.04
CA LEU A 129 -17.04 20.52 -25.00
C LEU A 129 -18.56 20.69 -25.20
N ASN A 130 -19.07 20.48 -26.41
CA ASN A 130 -20.50 20.53 -26.73
C ASN A 130 -21.17 19.15 -26.61
N ASN A 131 -20.49 18.17 -26.02
CA ASN A 131 -20.94 16.78 -25.86
C ASN A 131 -21.17 16.02 -27.17
N VAL A 132 -20.61 16.49 -28.28
CA VAL A 132 -20.66 15.75 -29.55
C VAL A 132 -19.58 14.67 -29.54
N PHE A 133 -20.00 13.43 -29.72
CA PHE A 133 -19.12 12.27 -29.76
C PHE A 133 -18.22 12.30 -31.00
N LYS A 134 -16.90 12.30 -30.79
CA LYS A 134 -15.89 12.30 -31.85
C LYS A 134 -15.38 10.90 -32.18
N GLY A 135 -15.35 9.99 -31.21
CA GLY A 135 -14.91 8.62 -31.44
C GLY A 135 -14.32 7.95 -30.19
N TYR A 136 -13.65 6.82 -30.39
CA TYR A 136 -12.96 6.09 -29.33
C TYR A 136 -11.44 6.21 -29.48
N ALA A 137 -10.74 6.44 -28.37
CA ALA A 137 -9.27 6.38 -28.32
C ALA A 137 -8.79 4.95 -28.57
N LYS A 138 -7.71 4.82 -29.37
CA LYS A 138 -7.16 3.54 -29.82
C LYS A 138 -5.95 3.15 -28.98
#